data_AF-A0A0Z8TXM2-F1
#
_entry.id   AF-A0A0Z8TXM2-F1
#
_cell.length_a   1.000
_cell.length_b   1.000
_cell.length_c   1.000
_cell.angle_alpha   90.00
_cell.angle_beta   90.00
_cell.angle_gamma   90.00
#
_symmetry.space_group_name_H-M   'P 1'
#
loop_
_entity.id
_entity.type
_entity.pdbx_description
1 polymer ?
#
loop_
_entity_poly.entity_id
_entity_poly.type
_entity_poly.pdbx_seq_one_letter_code
_entity_poly.pdbx_strand_id
1 'polypeptide(L)'
;MERDRRGRFLPGNQVAKWNRGNRKPKYGNTNALKHGLRQRYTGLLPSRTGGLSIYKGGLYLGTLPSKYFQRLETGELLIDYTACQYLVLVCGFPDDMFGPPEEY
;
A
#
# COMPACT_ATOMS: atom_id res chain seq x y z
N MET A 1 5.35 -0.72 34.94
CA MET A 1 5.77 0.46 34.14
C MET A 1 4.65 0.78 33.17
N GLU A 2 3.77 1.70 33.54
CA GLU A 2 2.52 1.95 32.81
C GLU A 2 2.66 3.03 31.72
N ARG A 3 1.92 2.84 30.63
CA ARG A 3 1.90 3.71 29.45
C ARG A 3 0.49 4.23 29.21
N ASP A 4 0.38 5.39 28.57
CA ASP A 4 -0.91 5.88 28.10
C ASP A 4 -1.37 5.14 26.83
N ARG A 5 -2.63 5.37 26.43
CA ARG A 5 -3.23 4.81 25.20
C ARG A 5 -2.47 5.18 23.91
N ARG A 6 -1.51 6.11 23.99
CA ARG A 6 -0.68 6.59 22.87
C ARG A 6 0.78 6.11 22.96
N GLY A 7 1.07 5.20 23.90
CA GLY A 7 2.39 4.60 24.10
C GLY A 7 3.40 5.50 24.84
N ARG A 8 2.99 6.66 25.34
CA ARG A 8 3.83 7.59 26.12
C ARG A 8 3.93 7.12 27.56
N PHE A 9 5.02 7.49 28.24
CA PHE A 9 5.14 7.25 29.68
C PHE A 9 4.21 8.17 30.46
N LEU A 10 3.52 7.62 31.46
CA LEU A 10 2.70 8.41 32.39
C LEU A 10 3.60 9.32 33.27
N PRO A 11 3.11 10.50 33.68
CA PRO A 11 3.82 11.38 34.61
C PRO A 11 4.21 10.64 35.90
N GLY A 12 5.45 10.78 36.35
CA GLY A 12 5.98 10.08 37.54
C GLY A 12 6.89 8.90 37.25
N ASN A 13 6.90 8.36 36.03
CA ASN A 13 7.89 7.37 35.61
C ASN A 13 9.20 8.05 35.22
N GLN A 14 10.27 7.88 36.01
CA GLN A 14 11.59 8.42 35.67
C GLN A 14 12.09 7.80 34.35
N VAL A 15 12.41 8.66 33.40
CA VAL A 15 13.04 8.29 32.14
C VAL A 15 14.46 7.87 32.47
N ALA A 16 14.74 6.56 32.53
CA ALA A 16 16.11 6.05 32.57
C ALA A 16 16.94 6.80 31.52
N LYS A 17 18.18 7.21 31.84
CA LYS A 17 19.01 8.20 31.09
C LYS A 17 19.05 7.97 29.56
N TRP A 18 18.88 6.72 29.12
CA TRP A 18 18.84 6.29 27.71
C TRP A 18 17.48 6.35 26.99
N ASN A 19 16.38 6.64 27.69
CA ASN A 19 15.01 6.69 27.14
C ASN A 19 14.56 8.11 26.71
N ARG A 20 15.48 9.09 26.67
CA ARG A 20 15.18 10.50 26.35
C ARG A 20 14.47 10.68 24.99
N GLY A 21 14.72 9.78 24.03
CA GLY A 21 14.09 9.77 22.71
C GLY A 21 12.65 9.23 22.66
N ASN A 22 12.18 8.55 23.71
CA ASN A 22 10.87 7.89 23.76
C ASN A 22 9.72 8.82 24.23
N ARG A 23 9.93 10.14 24.13
CA ARG A 23 8.97 11.19 24.52
C ARG A 23 7.96 11.54 23.42
N LYS A 24 8.23 11.12 22.18
CA LYS A 24 7.32 11.32 21.04
C LYS A 24 6.40 10.10 20.88
N PRO A 25 5.16 10.29 20.40
CA PRO A 25 4.31 9.17 20.01
C PRO A 25 5.05 8.26 19.05
N LYS A 26 5.04 6.93 19.27
CA LYS A 26 5.65 5.95 18.36
C LYS A 26 4.79 5.71 17.10
N TYR A 27 4.12 6.73 16.60
CA TYR A 27 3.36 6.63 15.36
C TYR A 27 4.27 6.98 14.20
N GLY A 28 4.73 5.95 13.51
CA GLY A 28 5.63 6.07 12.38
C GLY A 28 6.22 4.71 12.02
N ASN A 29 6.06 4.32 10.75
CA ASN A 29 6.52 3.05 10.18
C ASN A 29 8.05 2.90 10.14
N THR A 30 8.80 3.89 10.62
CA THR A 30 10.28 3.93 10.55
C THR A 30 10.93 2.83 11.38
N ASN A 31 10.31 2.41 12.50
CA ASN A 31 10.76 1.20 13.20
C ASN A 31 10.50 -0.06 12.37
N ALA A 32 9.42 -0.09 11.60
CA ALA A 32 9.09 -1.24 10.79
C ALA A 32 10.03 -1.40 9.58
N LEU A 33 10.65 -0.32 9.08
CA LEU A 33 11.78 -0.38 8.15
C LEU A 33 12.96 -1.19 8.74
N LYS A 34 13.23 -1.03 10.04
CA LYS A 34 14.23 -1.83 10.76
C LYS A 34 13.80 -3.30 10.92
N HIS A 35 12.50 -3.56 10.89
CA HIS A 35 11.89 -4.89 11.02
C HIS A 35 11.47 -5.52 9.68
N GLY A 36 11.97 -5.02 8.53
CA GLY A 36 11.86 -5.73 7.25
C GLY A 36 10.90 -5.14 6.21
N LEU A 37 10.24 -4.00 6.46
CA LEU A 37 9.44 -3.29 5.44
C LEU A 37 10.32 -2.57 4.42
N ARG A 38 11.03 -3.33 3.57
CA ARG A 38 11.98 -2.82 2.57
C ARG A 38 11.47 -2.87 1.14
N GLN A 39 10.37 -3.58 0.90
CA GLN A 39 9.78 -3.70 -0.43
C GLN A 39 8.72 -2.62 -0.65
N ARG A 40 8.73 -2.05 -1.85
CA ARG A 40 7.70 -1.11 -2.30
C ARG A 40 6.68 -1.88 -3.13
N TYR A 41 5.39 -1.62 -2.89
CA TYR A 41 4.31 -2.28 -3.61
C TYR A 41 3.93 -1.48 -4.86
N THR A 42 3.98 -2.13 -6.02
CA THR A 42 3.40 -1.62 -7.27
C THR A 42 2.37 -2.65 -7.72
N GLY A 43 1.15 -2.23 -7.95
CA GLY A 43 0.08 -3.14 -8.35
C GLY A 43 -1.32 -2.60 -8.10
N LEU A 44 -2.29 -3.47 -8.31
CA LEU A 44 -3.72 -3.20 -8.18
C LEU A 44 -4.29 -3.91 -6.96
N LEU A 45 -5.02 -3.17 -6.12
CA LEU A 45 -5.72 -3.73 -4.96
C LEU A 45 -7.21 -3.42 -5.00
N PRO A 46 -8.10 -4.35 -4.64
CA PRO A 46 -9.52 -4.07 -4.51
C PRO A 46 -9.77 -2.89 -3.57
N SER A 47 -10.52 -1.89 -4.04
CA SER A 47 -10.96 -0.79 -3.18
C SER A 47 -12.24 -1.17 -2.43
N ARG A 48 -12.40 -0.65 -1.20
CA ARG A 48 -13.64 -0.77 -0.42
C ARG A 48 -14.82 -0.03 -1.07
N THR A 49 -14.54 0.98 -1.87
CA THR A 49 -15.56 1.82 -2.54
C THR A 49 -15.92 1.29 -3.93
N GLY A 50 -15.43 0.11 -4.30
CA GLY A 50 -15.48 -0.41 -5.67
C GLY A 50 -14.30 0.05 -6.51
N GLY A 51 -13.98 -0.73 -7.54
CA GLY A 51 -12.84 -0.50 -8.41
C GLY A 51 -11.53 -1.12 -7.91
N LEU A 52 -10.45 -0.84 -8.64
CA LEU A 52 -9.08 -1.25 -8.28
C LEU A 52 -8.23 -0.03 -7.94
N SER A 53 -7.75 0.04 -6.70
CA SER A 53 -6.76 1.03 -6.27
C SER A 53 -5.43 0.80 -6.99
N ILE A 54 -4.89 1.85 -7.60
CA ILE A 54 -3.63 1.82 -8.34
C ILE A 54 -2.52 2.30 -7.41
N TYR A 55 -1.51 1.46 -7.20
CA TYR A 55 -0.33 1.80 -6.40
C TYR A 55 0.95 1.72 -7.22
N LYS A 56 1.82 2.73 -7.06
CA LYS A 56 3.19 2.71 -7.59
C LYS A 56 4.18 2.96 -6.47
N GLY A 57 5.00 1.97 -6.16
CA GLY A 57 6.00 2.08 -5.11
C GLY A 57 5.43 2.44 -3.73
N GLY A 58 4.18 2.07 -3.45
CA GLY A 58 3.43 2.41 -2.24
C GLY A 58 2.64 3.73 -2.30
N LEU A 59 2.79 4.52 -3.37
CA LEU A 59 2.00 5.73 -3.59
C LEU A 59 0.67 5.37 -4.26
N TYR A 60 -0.43 5.84 -3.68
CA TYR A 60 -1.76 5.74 -4.29
C TYR A 60 -1.89 6.76 -5.43
N LEU A 61 -2.20 6.28 -6.64
CA LEU A 61 -2.34 7.12 -7.83
C LEU A 61 -3.79 7.39 -8.22
N GLY A 62 -4.73 6.57 -7.75
CA GLY A 62 -6.14 6.67 -8.12
C GLY A 62 -6.85 5.31 -8.07
N THR A 63 -8.09 5.30 -8.51
CA THR A 63 -8.90 4.07 -8.61
C THR A 63 -9.29 3.84 -10.06
N LEU A 64 -9.00 2.65 -10.59
CA LEU A 64 -9.51 2.16 -11.86
C LEU A 64 -11.00 1.78 -11.68
N PRO A 65 -11.93 2.41 -12.42
CA PRO A 65 -13.36 2.11 -12.30
C PRO A 65 -13.71 0.68 -12.74
N SER A 66 -14.77 0.12 -12.15
CA SER A 66 -15.24 -1.25 -12.40
C SER A 66 -15.64 -1.55 -13.86
N LYS A 67 -15.85 -0.53 -14.70
CA LYS A 67 -16.14 -0.74 -16.13
C LYS A 67 -14.92 -1.17 -16.95
N TYR A 68 -13.72 -1.04 -16.41
CA TYR A 68 -12.47 -1.36 -17.09
C TYR A 68 -11.87 -2.70 -16.67
N PHE A 69 -12.54 -3.46 -15.80
CA PHE A 69 -12.08 -4.78 -15.44
C PHE A 69 -13.24 -5.70 -15.08
N GLN A 70 -12.99 -6.99 -15.24
CA GLN A 70 -13.87 -8.05 -14.80
C GLN A 70 -13.07 -9.00 -13.91
N ARG A 71 -13.69 -9.47 -12.83
CA ARG A 71 -13.13 -10.53 -12.01
C ARG A 71 -13.71 -11.86 -12.45
N LEU A 72 -12.85 -12.81 -12.79
CA LEU A 72 -13.24 -14.18 -13.11
C LEU A 72 -13.52 -14.98 -11.83
N GLU A 73 -14.24 -16.08 -11.95
CA GLU A 73 -14.55 -16.98 -10.83
C GLU A 73 -13.28 -17.58 -10.20
N THR A 74 -12.23 -17.77 -11.01
CA THR A 74 -10.88 -18.18 -10.59
C THR A 74 -10.18 -17.16 -9.70
N GLY A 75 -10.72 -15.93 -9.64
CA GLY A 75 -10.13 -14.81 -8.90
C GLY A 75 -9.21 -13.93 -9.73
N GLU A 76 -8.95 -14.28 -11.00
CA GLU A 76 -8.18 -13.50 -11.96
C GLU A 76 -8.90 -12.21 -12.37
N LEU A 77 -8.13 -11.25 -12.86
CA LEU A 77 -8.63 -9.96 -13.34
C LEU A 77 -8.38 -9.84 -14.84
N LEU A 78 -9.46 -9.77 -15.62
CA LEU A 78 -9.41 -9.28 -16.98
C LEU A 78 -9.50 -7.76 -16.93
N ILE A 79 -8.55 -7.08 -17.57
CA ILE A 79 -8.47 -5.62 -17.59
C ILE A 79 -8.56 -5.18 -19.04
N ASP A 80 -9.38 -4.15 -19.29
CA ASP A 80 -9.54 -3.55 -20.59
C ASP A 80 -8.17 -3.11 -21.16
N TYR A 81 -7.95 -3.36 -22.45
CA TYR A 81 -6.67 -3.10 -23.10
C TYR A 81 -6.24 -1.63 -22.98
N THR A 82 -7.16 -0.68 -23.11
CA THR A 82 -6.84 0.76 -22.98
C THR A 82 -6.47 1.12 -21.54
N ALA A 83 -7.07 0.45 -20.57
CA ALA A 83 -6.70 0.60 -19.16
C ALA A 83 -5.30 0.01 -18.89
N CYS A 84 -4.95 -1.13 -19.48
CA CYS A 84 -3.58 -1.68 -19.41
C CYS A 84 -2.56 -0.69 -19.99
N GLN A 85 -2.82 -0.14 -21.18
CA GLN A 85 -1.96 0.88 -21.78
C GLN A 85 -1.79 2.11 -20.88
N TYR A 86 -2.86 2.60 -20.26
CA TYR A 86 -2.78 3.70 -19.30
C TYR A 86 -1.92 3.34 -18.08
N LEU A 87 -2.08 2.14 -17.52
CA LEU A 87 -1.30 1.68 -16.37
C LEU A 87 0.20 1.59 -16.69
N VAL A 88 0.55 1.12 -17.89
CA VAL A 88 1.95 1.04 -18.34
C VAL A 88 2.49 2.44 -18.69
N LEU A 89 1.87 3.15 -19.63
CA LEU A 89 2.41 4.38 -20.19
C LEU A 89 2.32 5.58 -19.23
N VAL A 90 1.25 5.67 -18.45
CA VAL A 90 0.98 6.81 -17.57
C VAL A 90 1.34 6.50 -16.12
N CYS A 91 0.88 5.35 -15.59
CA CYS A 91 1.22 4.96 -14.23
C CYS A 91 2.63 4.36 -14.13
N GLY A 92 3.27 3.97 -15.23
CA GLY A 92 4.62 3.40 -15.26
C GLY A 92 4.68 2.05 -14.57
N PHE A 93 3.66 1.22 -14.78
CA PHE A 93 3.69 -0.20 -14.43
C PHE A 93 4.59 -0.93 -15.44
N PRO A 94 5.26 -2.03 -15.03
CA PRO A 94 6.11 -2.77 -15.95
C PRO A 94 5.24 -3.53 -16.97
N ASP A 95 5.71 -3.60 -18.21
CA ASP A 95 4.94 -4.11 -19.35
C ASP A 95 4.65 -5.61 -19.24
N ASP A 96 5.56 -6.35 -18.60
CA ASP A 96 5.43 -7.78 -18.30
C ASP A 96 4.45 -8.10 -17.16
N MET A 97 3.85 -7.08 -16.54
CA MET A 97 2.82 -7.27 -15.51
C MET A 97 1.50 -7.80 -16.10
N PHE A 98 1.23 -7.51 -17.37
CA PHE A 98 0.00 -7.90 -18.04
C PHE A 98 0.27 -9.04 -19.01
N GLY A 99 -0.59 -10.06 -18.99
CA GLY A 99 -0.54 -11.14 -19.97
C GLY A 99 -0.85 -10.62 -21.39
N PRO A 100 -0.57 -11.44 -22.43
CA PRO A 100 -0.98 -11.10 -23.79
C PRO A 100 -2.50 -10.89 -23.85
N PRO A 101 -3.01 -10.04 -24.77
CA PRO A 101 -4.43 -9.91 -24.99
C PRO A 101 -5.05 -11.26 -25.34
N GLU A 102 -6.19 -11.60 -24.73
CA GLU A 102 -6.97 -12.75 -25.19
C GLU A 102 -7.65 -12.40 -26.52
N GLU A 103 -7.40 -13.22 -27.54
CA GLU A 103 -8.13 -13.15 -28.81
C GLU A 103 -9.46 -13.91 -28.65
N TYR A 104 -10.58 -13.21 -28.83
CA TYR A 104 -11.93 -13.79 -28.86
C TYR A 104 -12.52 -13.69 -30.26
#